data_AF-A0A971LZ55-F1
#
_entry.id   AF-A0A971LZ55-F1
#
_cell.length_a   1.000
_cell.length_b   1.000
_cell.length_c   1.000
_cell.angle_alpha   90.00
_cell.angle_beta   90.00
_cell.angle_gamma   90.00
#
_symmetry.space_group_name_H-M   'P 1'
#
loop_
_entity.id
_entity.type
_entity.pdbx_description
1 polymer ?
#
loop_
_entity_poly.entity_id
_entity_poly.type
_entity_poly.pdbx_seq_one_letter_code
_entity_poly.pdbx_strand_id
1 'polypeptide(L)' 'MVELEFTSEMEARNDEVENAVYECLCILTEKNLEWNVEIIYDALNAIKKVLAGHGLRVRHPAIETDENGNQRYVEYDD' A
#
# COMPACT_ATOMS: atom_id res chain seq x y z
N MET A 1 -13.22 -22.32 3.70
CA MET A 1 -11.84 -21.93 3.34
C MET A 1 -11.35 -21.05 4.45
N VAL A 2 -10.09 -21.18 4.87
CA VAL A 2 -9.49 -20.26 5.86
C VAL A 2 -9.02 -19.05 5.07
N GLU A 3 -9.53 -17.88 5.44
CA GLU A 3 -9.10 -16.61 4.86
C GLU A 3 -7.71 -16.27 5.43
N LEU A 4 -6.75 -15.92 4.58
CA LEU A 4 -5.47 -15.42 5.02
C LEU A 4 -5.67 -14.05 5.66
N GLU A 5 -5.04 -13.86 6.81
CA GLU A 5 -4.94 -12.57 7.47
C GLU A 5 -3.52 -12.03 7.30
N PHE A 6 -3.36 -10.71 7.36
CA PHE A 6 -2.03 -10.13 7.39
C PHE A 6 -1.28 -10.60 8.63
N THR A 7 0.03 -10.84 8.48
CA THR A 7 0.90 -11.00 9.64
C THR A 7 1.13 -9.63 10.29
N SER A 8 1.46 -9.61 11.58
CA SER A 8 1.77 -8.35 12.28
C SER A 8 2.92 -7.56 11.65
N GLU A 9 3.85 -8.23 10.96
CA GLU A 9 4.91 -7.55 10.21
C GLU A 9 4.35 -6.85 8.96
N MET A 10 3.41 -7.49 8.26
CA MET A 10 2.76 -6.91 7.08
C MET A 10 1.89 -5.71 7.46
N GLU A 11 1.12 -5.81 8.55
CA GLU A 11 0.32 -4.70 9.09
C GLU A 11 1.22 -3.52 9.45
N ALA A 12 2.27 -3.76 10.24
CA ALA A 12 3.21 -2.70 10.63
C ALA A 12 3.89 -2.03 9.41
N ARG A 13 4.18 -2.81 8.37
CA ARG A 13 4.78 -2.26 7.14
C ARG A 13 3.77 -1.44 6.33
N ASN A 14 2.51 -1.88 6.24
CA ASN A 14 1.46 -1.13 5.57
C ASN A 14 1.18 0.18 6.31
N ASP A 15 1.07 0.14 7.65
CA ASP A 15 0.92 1.33 8.49
C ASP A 15 2.05 2.34 8.23
N GLU A 16 3.30 1.90 8.17
CA GLU A 16 4.45 2.77 7.90
C GLU A 16 4.33 3.46 6.53
N VAL A 17 3.97 2.70 5.49
CA VAL A 17 3.84 3.22 4.12
C VAL A 17 2.66 4.19 4.01
N GLU A 18 1.50 3.82 4.54
CA GLU A 18 0.28 4.61 4.47
C GLU A 18 0.44 5.93 5.26
N ASN A 19 1.06 5.88 6.44
CA ASN A 19 1.39 7.08 7.22
C ASN A 19 2.35 8.01 6.45
N ALA A 20 3.39 7.48 5.81
CA ALA A 20 4.32 8.29 5.03
C ALA A 20 3.63 8.97 3.83
N VAL A 21 2.70 8.27 3.16
CA VAL A 21 1.90 8.85 2.08
C VAL A 21 0.96 9.93 2.61
N TYR A 22 0.29 9.67 3.74
CA TYR A 22 -0.56 10.66 4.41
C TYR A 22 0.21 11.94 4.77
N GLU A 23 1.40 11.81 5.36
CA GLU A 23 2.26 12.95 5.70
C GLU A 23 2.69 13.72 4.45
N CYS A 24 3.06 13.02 3.37
CA CYS A 24 3.37 13.64 2.08
C CYS A 24 2.20 14.47 1.55
N LEU A 25 0.97 13.94 1.60
CA LEU A 25 -0.24 14.65 1.16
C LEU A 25 -0.50 15.90 2.01
N CYS A 26 -0.35 15.80 3.33
CA CYS A 26 -0.48 16.95 4.23
C CYS A 26 0.54 18.04 3.90
N ILE A 27 1.81 17.68 3.67
CA ILE A 27 2.89 18.61 3.31
C ILE A 27 2.59 19.29 1.98
N LEU A 28 2.27 18.52 0.93
CA LEU A 28 2.03 19.06 -0.42
C LEU A 28 0.83 20.00 -0.49
N THR A 29 -0.18 19.76 0.35
CA THR A 29 -1.40 20.56 0.38
C THR A 29 -1.36 21.71 1.39
N GLU A 30 -0.32 21.78 2.22
CA GLU A 30 -0.18 22.70 3.36
C GLU A 30 -1.38 22.62 4.33
N LYS A 31 -1.92 21.40 4.52
CA LYS A 31 -3.12 21.15 5.33
C LYS A 31 -2.93 19.95 6.23
N ASN A 32 -3.64 19.95 7.36
CA ASN A 32 -3.87 18.74 8.15
C ASN A 32 -5.13 18.05 7.62
N LEU A 33 -4.95 17.09 6.72
CA LEU A 33 -6.07 16.38 6.09
C LEU A 33 -6.73 15.43 7.09
N GLU A 34 -8.00 15.09 6.88
CA GLU A 34 -8.56 13.92 7.58
C GLU A 34 -8.00 12.64 6.97
N TRP A 35 -7.80 11.60 7.78
CA TRP A 35 -7.34 10.31 7.29
C TRP A 35 -8.37 9.71 6.32
N ASN A 36 -7.99 9.58 5.06
CA ASN A 36 -8.82 9.02 4.00
C ASN A 36 -8.03 7.96 3.23
N VAL A 37 -8.39 6.69 3.46
CA VAL A 37 -7.69 5.54 2.87
C VAL A 37 -7.79 5.52 1.34
N GLU A 38 -8.89 5.97 0.75
CA GLU A 38 -9.08 6.00 -0.70
C GLU A 38 -8.06 6.95 -1.35
N ILE A 39 -7.93 8.17 -0.80
CA ILE A 39 -6.95 9.16 -1.27
C ILE A 39 -5.52 8.67 -1.05
N ILE A 40 -5.23 8.07 0.10
CA ILE A 40 -3.90 7.53 0.42
C ILE A 40 -3.53 6.44 -0.60
N TYR A 41 -4.45 5.53 -0.91
CA TYR A 41 -4.21 4.43 -1.85
C TYR A 41 -4.06 4.93 -3.28
N ASP A 42 -4.87 5.90 -3.72
CA ASP A 42 -4.73 6.53 -5.03
C ASP A 42 -3.36 7.19 -5.21
N ALA A 43 -2.92 7.95 -4.20
CA ALA A 43 -1.60 8.57 -4.18
C ALA A 43 -0.48 7.53 -4.16
N LEU A 44 -0.57 6.51 -3.29
CA LEU A 44 0.39 5.42 -3.20
C LEU A 44 0.53 4.69 -4.54
N ASN A 45 -0.59 4.39 -5.21
CA ASN A 45 -0.59 3.75 -6.52
C ASN A 45 0.06 4.63 -7.61
N ALA A 46 -0.14 5.95 -7.57
CA ALA A 46 0.55 6.86 -8.47
C ALA A 46 2.06 6.88 -8.20
N ILE A 47 2.48 6.93 -6.94
CA ILE A 47 3.90 6.90 -6.53
C ILE A 47 4.56 5.58 -6.97
N LYS A 48 3.92 4.44 -6.73
CA LYS A 48 4.38 3.12 -7.16
C LYS A 48 4.64 3.06 -8.67
N LYS A 49 3.72 3.60 -9.49
CA LYS A 49 3.89 3.67 -10.95
C LYS A 49 5.11 4.49 -11.37
N VAL A 50 5.35 5.63 -10.71
CA VAL A 50 6.54 6.45 -10.95
C VAL A 50 7.80 5.66 -10.62
N LEU A 51 7.87 5.05 -9.43
CA LEU A 51 9.03 4.29 -8.98
C LEU A 51 9.31 3.07 -9.88
N ALA A 52 8.27 2.35 -10.29
CA ALA A 52 8.37 1.25 -11.25
C ALA A 52 8.95 1.70 -12.60
N GLY A 53 8.58 2.89 -13.08
CA GLY A 53 9.17 3.51 -14.28
C GLY A 53 10.68 3.76 -14.18
N HIS A 54 11.22 3.77 -12.96
CA HIS A 54 12.66 3.86 -12.67
C HIS A 54 13.28 2.52 -12.22
N GLY A 55 12.56 1.40 -12.35
CA GLY A 55 13.03 0.08 -11.94
C GLY A 55 13.11 -0.11 -10.42
N LEU A 56 12.45 0.74 -9.64
CA LEU A 56 12.42 0.69 -8.18
C LEU A 56 11.11 0.03 -7.72
N ARG A 57 11.24 -1.02 -6.90
CA ARG A 57 10.09 -1.74 -6.33
C ARG A 57 9.69 -1.15 -4.98
N VAL A 58 8.40 -1.12 -4.69
CA VAL A 58 7.86 -0.71 -3.39
C VAL A 58 7.43 -1.96 -2.64
N ARG A 59 7.94 -2.14 -1.41
CA ARG A 59 7.45 -3.17 -0.49
C ARG A 59 6.17 -2.68 0.17
N HIS A 60 5.02 -3.15 -0.32
CA HIS A 60 3.68 -2.85 0.20
C HIS A 60 2.86 -4.15 0.25
N PRO A 61 2.93 -4.88 1.38
CA PRO A 61 2.24 -6.14 1.57
C PRO A 61 0.75 -6.16 1.20
N ALA A 62 0.34 -7.20 0.50
CA ALA A 62 -1.03 -7.47 0.07
C ALA A 62 -1.37 -8.97 0.17
N ILE A 63 -2.67 -9.27 0.21
CA ILE A 63 -3.20 -10.62 0.00
C ILE A 63 -3.94 -10.60 -1.33
N GLU A 64 -3.46 -11.39 -2.27
CA GLU A 64 -4.13 -11.58 -3.56
C GLU A 64 -4.96 -12.85 -3.53
N THR A 65 -6.13 -12.80 -4.15
CA THR A 65 -6.97 -13.98 -4.40
C THR A 65 -6.97 -14.27 -5.89
N ASP A 66 -6.57 -15.48 -6.29
CA ASP A 66 -6.58 -15.90 -7.69
C ASP A 66 -7.98 -16.24 -8.21
N GLU A 67 -8.10 -16.55 -9.50
CA GLU A 67 -9.38 -16.91 -10.16
C GLU A 67 -10.04 -18.17 -9.57
N ASN A 68 -9.27 -19.01 -8.87
CA ASN A 68 -9.76 -20.23 -8.23
C ASN A 68 -10.10 -20.03 -6.74
N GLY A 69 -9.96 -18.79 -6.22
CA GLY A 69 -10.21 -18.46 -4.82
C GLY A 69 -9.04 -18.78 -3.89
N ASN A 70 -7.85 -19.13 -4.41
CA ASN A 70 -6.68 -19.34 -3.57
C ASN A 70 -6.06 -18.00 -3.20
N GLN A 71 -5.75 -17.83 -1.93
CA GLN A 71 -5.11 -16.64 -1.42
C GLN A 71 -3.60 -16.82 -1.29
N ARG A 72 -2.83 -15.76 -1.55
CA ARG A 72 -1.39 -15.72 -1.34
C ARG A 72 -0.94 -14.37 -0.80
N TYR A 73 0.13 -14.38 0.00
CA TYR A 73 0.83 -13.16 0.38
C TYR A 73 1.69 -12.65 -0.76
N VAL A 74 1.63 -11.35 -1.00
CA VAL A 74 2.46 -10.62 -1.96
C VAL A 74 3.10 -9.46 -1.23
N GLU A 75 4.41 -9.28 -1.38
CA GLU A 75 5.14 -8.20 -0.67
C GLU A 75 5.55 -7.05 -1.58
N TYR A 76 5.61 -7.30 -2.89
CA TYR A 76 6.01 -6.33 -3.90
C TYR A 76 5.03 -6.42 -5.04
N ASP A 77 4.55 -5.27 -5.50
CA ASP A 77 3.84 -5.21 -6.78
C ASP A 77 4.83 -5.58 -7.91
N ASP A 78 4.30 -6.24 -8.95
CA ASP A 78 5.03 -6.57 -10.18
C ASP A 78 4.85 -5.48 -11.26
#